data_AF-A0A0D3LIX1-F1
#
_entry.id   AF-A0A0D3LIX1-F1
#
_cell.length_a   1.000
_cell.length_b   1.000
_cell.length_c   1.000
_cell.angle_alpha   90.00
_cell.angle_beta   90.00
_cell.angle_gamma   90.00
#
_symmetry.space_group_name_H-M   'P 1'
#
loop_
_entity.id
_entity.type
_entity.pdbx_description
1 polymer ?
#
loop_
_entity_poly.entity_id
_entity_poly.type
_entity_poly.pdbx_seq_one_letter_code
_entity_poly.pdbx_strand_id
1 'polypeptide(L)'
;MKKTTQYFLAVLAVVLLSFTTCTSSTDDDRAYGDWDEDRSTTLDDREFSNAWGGSEYYGRWDTNDDGFVDEAEWRAGRDRNMQGYNGAYSDWDNDADNRLNEDEFREGIYGYYDRDGDRMINEEEYNDWYGQRQEP
;
A
#
# COMPACT_ATOMS: atom_id res chain seq x y z
N MET A 1 -18.24 3.54 -79.84
CA MET A 1 -19.51 3.91 -79.17
C MET A 1 -19.92 2.80 -78.21
N LYS A 2 -19.95 3.09 -76.89
CA LYS A 2 -20.64 2.38 -75.78
C LYS A 2 -20.21 3.10 -74.48
N LYS A 3 -20.99 4.09 -74.06
CA LYS A 3 -22.03 4.09 -73.00
C LYS A 3 -21.46 4.29 -71.58
N THR A 4 -22.00 5.34 -70.99
CA THR A 4 -21.80 6.06 -69.75
C THR A 4 -22.33 5.32 -68.49
N THR A 5 -21.84 5.73 -67.31
CA THR A 5 -22.55 5.75 -65.99
C THR A 5 -22.54 4.42 -65.21
N GLN A 6 -22.26 4.28 -63.89
CA GLN A 6 -22.70 5.04 -62.71
C GLN A 6 -21.90 4.65 -61.42
N TYR A 7 -22.19 5.39 -60.35
CA TYR A 7 -21.47 5.68 -59.11
C TYR A 7 -21.27 4.58 -58.04
N PHE A 8 -20.18 4.78 -57.27
CA PHE A 8 -19.99 4.65 -55.82
C PHE A 8 -21.07 3.92 -54.99
N LEU A 9 -20.64 2.91 -54.24
CA LEU A 9 -21.23 2.57 -52.95
C LEU A 9 -20.12 2.10 -52.00
N ALA A 10 -19.95 2.89 -50.93
CA ALA A 10 -18.98 2.69 -49.86
C ALA A 10 -19.31 1.41 -49.08
N VAL A 11 -18.33 0.50 -48.99
CA VAL A 11 -18.40 -0.61 -48.03
C VAL A 11 -17.70 -0.17 -46.76
N LEU A 12 -18.54 0.04 -45.76
CA LEU A 12 -18.29 0.22 -44.34
C LEU A 12 -17.15 -0.71 -43.84
N ALA A 13 -15.96 -0.15 -43.63
CA ALA A 13 -14.92 -0.80 -42.82
C ALA A 13 -15.19 -0.43 -41.35
N VAL A 14 -15.79 -1.37 -40.63
CA VAL A 14 -15.97 -1.33 -39.18
C VAL A 14 -14.59 -1.14 -38.54
N VAL A 15 -14.37 0.02 -37.92
CA VAL A 15 -13.22 0.26 -37.06
C VAL A 15 -13.42 -0.62 -35.82
N LEU A 16 -12.83 -1.81 -35.82
CA LEU A 16 -12.63 -2.58 -34.60
C LEU A 16 -11.58 -1.83 -33.78
N LEU A 17 -12.04 -0.89 -32.97
CA LEU A 17 -11.31 -0.41 -31.80
C LEU A 17 -11.22 -1.61 -30.85
N SER A 18 -10.19 -2.43 -31.04
CA SER A 18 -9.67 -3.29 -30.00
C SER A 18 -9.20 -2.36 -28.88
N PHE A 19 -10.12 -2.04 -27.96
CA PHE A 19 -9.78 -1.62 -26.62
C PHE A 19 -9.04 -2.80 -26.00
N THR A 20 -7.74 -2.84 -26.24
CA THR A 20 -6.84 -3.71 -25.49
C THR A 20 -6.95 -3.21 -24.08
N THR A 21 -7.47 -4.08 -23.24
CA THR A 21 -7.65 -3.92 -21.80
C THR A 21 -6.44 -3.25 -21.19
N CYS A 22 -6.70 -2.22 -20.37
CA CYS A 22 -5.68 -1.60 -19.54
C CYS A 22 -5.05 -2.71 -18.68
N THR A 23 -3.81 -3.08 -18.97
CA THR A 23 -2.99 -3.86 -18.03
C THR A 23 -2.43 -2.83 -17.07
N SER A 24 -3.07 -2.70 -15.93
CA SER A 24 -2.61 -1.93 -14.78
C SER A 24 -2.76 -2.87 -13.60
N SER A 25 -1.84 -3.82 -13.50
CA SER A 25 -1.79 -4.85 -12.45
C SER A 25 -0.50 -5.62 -12.63
N THR A 26 0.63 -5.02 -12.26
CA THR A 26 1.88 -5.78 -12.20
C THR A 26 2.95 -5.21 -11.28
N ASP A 27 2.83 -4.00 -10.73
CA ASP A 27 3.82 -3.51 -9.76
C ASP A 27 3.28 -3.57 -8.32
N ASP A 28 2.00 -3.23 -8.09
CA ASP A 28 1.37 -3.35 -6.76
C ASP A 28 1.15 -4.82 -6.36
N ASP A 29 0.60 -5.65 -7.26
CA ASP A 29 0.42 -7.10 -7.04
C ASP A 29 1.74 -7.84 -6.78
N ARG A 30 2.87 -7.34 -7.31
CA ARG A 30 4.20 -7.93 -7.04
C ARG A 30 4.65 -7.62 -5.62
N ALA A 31 4.47 -6.39 -5.16
CA ALA A 31 4.86 -6.01 -3.82
C ALA A 31 4.00 -6.72 -2.76
N TYR A 32 2.68 -6.80 -2.95
CA TYR A 32 1.80 -7.57 -2.06
C TYR A 32 2.07 -9.08 -2.14
N GLY A 33 2.17 -9.63 -3.35
CA GLY A 33 2.42 -11.06 -3.57
C GLY A 33 3.80 -11.54 -3.14
N ASP A 34 4.79 -10.64 -3.00
CA ASP A 34 6.09 -10.96 -2.41
C ASP A 34 6.00 -11.08 -0.87
N TRP A 35 5.01 -10.44 -0.24
CA TRP A 35 4.77 -10.45 1.20
C TRP A 35 3.86 -11.61 1.59
N ASP A 36 2.88 -11.94 0.73
CA ASP A 36 1.95 -13.08 0.88
C ASP A 36 2.65 -14.41 0.49
N GLU A 37 3.47 -14.93 1.41
CA GLU A 37 4.30 -16.12 1.18
C GLU A 37 3.46 -17.37 0.85
N ASP A 38 2.34 -17.54 1.55
CA ASP A 38 1.48 -18.72 1.41
C ASP A 38 0.35 -18.56 0.38
N ARG A 39 0.19 -17.36 -0.18
CA ARG A 39 -0.84 -16.98 -1.17
C ARG A 39 -2.25 -17.11 -0.62
N SER A 40 -2.43 -16.80 0.66
CA SER A 40 -3.73 -16.82 1.33
C SER A 40 -4.58 -15.60 1.00
N THR A 41 -4.07 -14.64 0.22
CA THR A 41 -4.69 -13.35 -0.12
C THR A 41 -4.79 -12.37 1.05
N THR A 42 -4.13 -12.70 2.16
CA THR A 42 -4.06 -11.94 3.40
C THR A 42 -2.64 -12.05 3.95
N LEU A 43 -2.13 -11.01 4.60
CA LEU A 43 -0.85 -11.06 5.30
C LEU A 43 -1.08 -11.31 6.79
N ASP A 44 -0.62 -12.46 7.28
CA ASP A 44 -0.58 -12.72 8.71
C ASP A 44 0.52 -11.88 9.41
N ASP A 45 0.49 -11.82 10.75
CA ASP A 45 1.49 -11.09 11.54
C ASP A 45 2.93 -11.52 11.25
N ARG A 46 3.15 -12.81 10.95
CA ARG A 46 4.48 -13.35 10.62
C ARG A 46 4.93 -12.86 9.25
N GLU A 47 4.07 -12.90 8.25
CA GLU A 47 4.35 -12.42 6.88
C GLU A 47 4.62 -10.91 6.89
N PHE A 48 3.77 -10.15 7.57
CA PHE A 48 3.97 -8.72 7.75
C PHE A 48 5.30 -8.42 8.46
N SER A 49 5.62 -9.13 9.55
CA SER A 49 6.87 -8.96 10.29
C SER A 49 8.11 -9.33 9.50
N ASN A 50 8.06 -10.41 8.72
CA ASN A 50 9.18 -10.82 7.86
C ASN A 50 9.50 -9.74 6.82
N ALA A 51 8.45 -9.19 6.20
CA ALA A 51 8.62 -8.19 5.16
C ALA A 51 8.92 -6.79 5.73
N TRP A 52 8.44 -6.50 6.94
CA TRP A 52 8.71 -5.27 7.68
C TRP A 52 10.21 -4.99 7.83
N GLY A 53 10.99 -5.98 8.27
CA GLY A 53 12.43 -5.83 8.53
C GLY A 53 13.26 -5.46 7.28
N GLY A 54 12.71 -5.61 6.08
CA GLY A 54 13.32 -5.16 4.81
C GLY A 54 12.78 -3.84 4.27
N SER A 55 11.83 -3.19 4.95
CA SER A 55 11.00 -2.13 4.38
C SER A 55 11.60 -0.71 4.47
N GLU A 56 12.63 -0.51 5.29
CA GLU A 56 13.20 0.80 5.69
C GLU A 56 12.15 1.79 6.25
N TYR A 57 10.91 1.35 6.51
CA TYR A 57 9.81 2.24 6.86
C TYR A 57 10.00 2.86 8.25
N TYR A 58 10.52 2.08 9.21
CA TYR A 58 10.83 2.55 10.56
C TYR A 58 11.80 3.75 10.55
N GLY A 59 12.87 3.69 9.75
CA GLY A 59 13.86 4.76 9.65
C GLY A 59 13.34 6.08 9.09
N ARG A 60 12.14 6.13 8.51
CA ARG A 60 11.49 7.40 8.11
C ARG A 60 10.82 8.10 9.27
N TRP A 61 10.52 7.35 10.33
CA TRP A 61 9.90 7.85 11.55
C TRP A 61 10.95 8.18 12.60
N ASP A 62 12.02 7.38 12.71
CA ASP A 62 13.22 7.71 13.48
C ASP A 62 14.03 8.78 12.74
N THR A 63 13.72 10.06 12.98
CA THR A 63 14.30 11.18 12.21
C THR A 63 15.68 11.58 12.69
N ASN A 64 16.04 11.18 13.91
CA ASN A 64 17.29 11.51 14.54
C ASN A 64 18.30 10.34 14.53
N ASP A 65 17.89 9.18 13.99
CA ASP A 65 18.65 7.94 13.85
C ASP A 65 19.18 7.41 15.21
N ASP A 66 18.42 7.56 16.30
CA ASP A 66 18.81 7.06 17.63
C ASP A 66 18.32 5.62 17.92
N GLY A 67 17.62 5.02 16.97
CA GLY A 67 17.08 3.66 17.04
C GLY A 67 15.73 3.58 17.75
N PHE A 68 15.11 4.71 18.05
CA PHE A 68 13.79 4.80 18.67
C PHE A 68 12.94 5.85 17.95
N VAL A 69 11.61 5.70 18.00
CA VAL A 69 10.68 6.77 17.64
C VAL A 69 10.14 7.37 18.92
N ASP A 70 10.48 8.63 19.19
CA ASP A 70 9.95 9.34 20.35
C ASP A 70 8.54 9.93 20.09
N GLU A 71 7.91 10.50 21.11
CA GLU A 71 6.55 11.06 20.97
C GLU A 71 6.49 12.22 19.96
N ALA A 72 7.55 13.02 19.82
CA ALA A 72 7.57 14.13 18.88
C ALA A 72 7.66 13.63 17.43
N GLU A 73 8.50 12.63 17.19
CA GLU A 73 8.66 11.94 15.91
C GLU A 73 7.38 11.21 15.50
N TRP A 74 6.81 10.45 16.43
CA TRP A 74 5.54 9.75 16.23
C TRP A 74 4.40 10.72 15.91
N ARG A 75 4.26 11.83 16.65
CA ARG A 75 3.25 12.86 16.36
C ARG A 75 3.44 13.45 14.98
N ALA A 76 4.68 13.77 14.61
CA ALA A 76 4.98 14.36 13.33
C ALA A 76 4.70 13.39 12.17
N GLY A 77 5.04 12.11 12.31
CA GLY A 77 4.71 11.08 11.32
C GLY A 77 3.22 10.79 11.25
N ARG A 78 2.53 10.71 12.40
CA ARG A 78 1.07 10.52 12.46
C ARG A 78 0.34 11.64 11.74
N ASP A 79 0.71 12.89 11.98
CA ASP A 79 0.07 14.05 11.35
C ASP A 79 0.27 14.07 9.82
N ARG A 80 1.36 13.49 9.32
CA ARG A 80 1.65 13.38 7.88
C ARG A 80 0.93 12.20 7.24
N ASN A 81 1.07 11.02 7.83
CA ASN A 81 0.74 9.75 7.21
C ASN A 81 -0.63 9.22 7.68
N MET A 82 -0.92 9.33 8.97
CA MET A 82 -2.10 8.71 9.60
C MET A 82 -3.22 9.73 9.84
N GLN A 83 -3.64 10.44 8.79
CA GLN A 83 -4.66 11.49 8.90
C GLN A 83 -5.97 10.95 9.48
N GLY A 84 -6.45 11.57 10.56
CA GLY A 84 -7.66 11.14 11.26
C GLY A 84 -7.45 10.07 12.32
N TYR A 85 -6.23 9.53 12.47
CA TYR A 85 -5.89 8.71 13.63
C TYR A 85 -5.82 9.58 14.89
N ASN A 86 -6.62 9.23 15.90
CA ASN A 86 -6.74 9.99 17.15
C ASN A 86 -6.22 9.21 18.38
N GLY A 87 -5.51 8.10 18.16
CA GLY A 87 -4.88 7.35 19.25
C GLY A 87 -3.77 8.16 19.94
N ALA A 88 -3.37 7.69 21.11
CA ALA A 88 -2.27 8.25 21.88
C ALA A 88 -0.97 7.50 21.58
N TYR A 89 0.16 8.18 21.75
CA TYR A 89 1.49 7.57 21.70
C TYR A 89 1.60 6.38 22.68
N SER A 90 1.02 6.53 23.87
CA SER A 90 0.96 5.49 24.90
C SER A 90 0.16 4.24 24.50
N ASP A 91 -0.60 4.28 23.41
CA ASP A 91 -1.30 3.10 22.91
C ASP A 91 -0.33 2.16 22.16
N TRP A 92 0.87 2.66 21.80
CA TRP A 92 1.91 1.94 21.06
C TRP A 92 3.10 1.60 21.95
N ASP A 93 3.37 2.42 22.97
CA ASP A 93 4.44 2.24 23.96
C ASP A 93 4.02 1.18 25.00
N ASN A 94 4.26 -0.09 24.66
CA ASN A 94 3.79 -1.24 25.42
C ASN A 94 4.55 -1.43 26.73
N ASP A 95 5.85 -1.09 26.74
CA ASP A 95 6.70 -1.22 27.93
C ASP A 95 6.80 0.06 28.78
N ALA A 96 6.20 1.15 28.32
CA ALA A 96 6.10 2.45 28.98
C ALA A 96 7.46 3.11 29.25
N ASP A 97 8.44 2.88 28.39
CA ASP A 97 9.77 3.50 28.49
C ASP A 97 9.85 4.89 27.83
N ASN A 98 8.75 5.35 27.22
CA ASN A 98 8.60 6.60 26.45
C ASN A 98 9.39 6.59 25.13
N ARG A 99 9.61 5.42 24.53
CA ARG A 99 10.23 5.22 23.23
C ARG A 99 9.45 4.12 22.51
N LEU A 100 9.34 4.21 21.18
CA LEU A 100 8.86 3.09 20.40
C LEU A 100 10.05 2.41 19.75
N ASN A 101 10.35 1.20 20.17
CA ASN A 101 11.27 0.36 19.41
C ASN A 101 10.60 -0.13 18.11
N GLU A 102 11.38 -0.79 17.23
CA GLU A 102 10.87 -1.24 15.93
C GLU A 102 9.73 -2.26 16.04
N ASP A 103 9.73 -3.11 17.07
CA ASP A 103 8.67 -4.11 17.28
C ASP A 103 7.36 -3.43 17.69
N GLU A 104 7.40 -2.52 18.67
CA GLU A 104 6.22 -1.74 19.11
C GLU A 104 5.65 -0.90 17.98
N PHE A 105 6.51 -0.26 17.20
CA PHE A 105 6.09 0.55 16.07
C PHE A 105 5.49 -0.32 14.95
N ARG A 106 6.07 -1.48 14.64
CA ARG A 106 5.50 -2.45 13.69
C ARG A 106 4.12 -2.90 14.14
N GLU A 107 3.97 -3.31 15.40
CA GLU A 107 2.69 -3.77 15.96
C GLU A 107 1.63 -2.67 15.88
N GLY A 108 1.99 -1.43 16.19
CA GLY A 108 1.10 -0.29 16.06
C GLY A 108 0.67 -0.02 14.61
N ILE A 109 1.57 -0.11 13.64
CA ILE A 109 1.24 0.03 12.21
C ILE A 109 0.35 -1.12 11.75
N TYR A 110 0.68 -2.36 12.11
CA TYR A 110 -0.13 -3.53 11.79
C TYR A 110 -1.57 -3.36 12.30
N GLY A 111 -1.73 -3.04 13.59
CA GLY A 111 -3.05 -2.82 14.19
C GLY A 111 -3.78 -1.58 13.68
N TYR A 112 -3.09 -0.58 13.14
CA TYR A 112 -3.72 0.58 12.52
C TYR A 112 -4.33 0.27 11.15
N TYR A 113 -3.64 -0.55 10.33
CA TYR A 113 -4.11 -0.90 9.00
C TYR A 113 -5.03 -2.12 8.97
N ASP A 114 -4.98 -3.01 9.98
CA ASP A 114 -6.00 -4.04 10.24
C ASP A 114 -7.31 -3.35 10.68
N ARG A 115 -8.13 -2.92 9.72
CA ARG A 115 -9.31 -2.09 9.95
C ARG A 115 -10.50 -2.90 10.43
N ASP A 116 -10.60 -4.15 9.97
CA ASP A 116 -11.70 -5.03 10.35
C ASP A 116 -11.40 -5.87 11.61
N GLY A 117 -10.15 -5.85 12.08
CA GLY A 117 -9.71 -6.41 13.35
C GLY A 117 -9.61 -7.93 13.31
N ASP A 118 -9.43 -8.52 12.13
CA ASP A 118 -9.33 -9.96 11.95
C ASP A 118 -7.91 -10.51 12.16
N ARG A 119 -6.94 -9.63 12.45
CA ARG A 119 -5.51 -9.92 12.58
C ARG A 119 -4.92 -10.47 11.28
N MET A 120 -5.32 -9.87 10.18
CA MET A 120 -4.75 -10.04 8.87
C MET A 120 -4.70 -8.66 8.19
N ILE A 121 -3.79 -8.49 7.23
CA ILE A 121 -3.82 -7.35 6.32
C ILE A 121 -4.27 -7.85 4.97
N ASN A 122 -5.46 -7.47 4.53
CA ASN A 122 -5.93 -7.76 3.18
C ASN A 122 -5.32 -6.77 2.16
N GLU A 123 -5.54 -7.03 0.87
CA GLU A 123 -4.98 -6.22 -0.22
C GLU A 123 -5.43 -4.74 -0.17
N GLU A 124 -6.65 -4.46 0.29
CA GLU A 124 -7.14 -3.08 0.43
C GLU A 124 -6.38 -2.34 1.53
N GLU A 125 -6.21 -2.98 2.68
CA GLU A 125 -5.47 -2.44 3.83
C GLU A 125 -3.99 -2.25 3.52
N TYR A 126 -3.38 -3.20 2.81
CA TYR A 126 -2.01 -3.09 2.33
C TYR A 126 -1.83 -1.90 1.38
N ASN A 127 -2.73 -1.73 0.41
CA ASN A 127 -2.61 -0.65 -0.58
C ASN A 127 -2.70 0.73 0.08
N ASP A 128 -3.53 0.89 1.10
CA ASP A 128 -3.61 2.14 1.87
C ASP A 128 -2.33 2.44 2.64
N TRP A 129 -1.65 1.41 3.15
CA TRP A 129 -0.34 1.58 3.78
C TRP A 129 0.76 1.85 2.76
N TYR A 130 0.86 1.02 1.73
CA TYR A 130 1.89 1.09 0.71
C TYR A 130 1.82 2.40 -0.09
N GLY A 131 0.63 2.90 -0.37
CA GLY A 131 0.44 4.21 -1.01
C GLY A 131 1.08 5.35 -0.22
N GLN A 132 1.03 5.30 1.12
CA GLN A 132 1.67 6.32 1.97
C GLN A 132 3.20 6.17 2.02
N ARG A 133 3.74 4.99 1.74
CA ARG A 133 5.20 4.77 1.66
C ARG A 133 5.84 5.41 0.44
N GLN A 134 5.07 5.77 -0.58
CA GLN A 134 5.60 6.30 -1.85
C GLN A 134 5.58 7.84 -1.94
N GLU A 135 4.97 8.52 -0.98
CA GLU A 135 4.98 9.98 -0.93
C GLU A 135 6.39 10.49 -0.53
N PRO A 136 7.00 11.40 -1.31
CA PRO A 136 8.37 11.88 -1.13
C PRO A 136 8.55 12.87 0.04
#